data_AF-A0A442WQ53-F1
#
_entry.id   AF-A0A442WQ53-F1
#
_cell.length_a   1.000
_cell.length_b   1.000
_cell.length_c   1.000
_cell.angle_alpha   90.00
_cell.angle_beta   90.00
_cell.angle_gamma   90.00
#
_symmetry.space_group_name_H-M   'P 1'
#
loop_
_entity.id
_entity.type
_entity.pdbx_description
1 polymer ?
#
loop_
_entity_poly.entity_id
_entity_poly.type
_entity_poly.pdbx_seq_one_letter_code
_entity_poly.pdbx_strand_id
1 'polypeptide(L)'
;MDREFTLAEVTSITGAKRRTVQLWAEAGAIQADAATERAGTGVYRRFSRSEALVACMLASLSYLKMSIGELVQRGADLRKWIETADRTEIDDCISGKREMIVFFWRCEEYPEHPMLVFINRPGDPLDSSINFFGTQVIRAASEPQALLVCIPLGSRLRALA
;
A
#
# COMPACT_ATOMS: atom_id res chain seq x y z
N MET A 1 -2.83 -18.30 -12.40
CA MET A 1 -3.44 -17.07 -12.91
C MET A 1 -3.57 -16.13 -11.73
N ASP A 2 -2.96 -14.95 -11.78
CA ASP A 2 -3.20 -13.93 -10.77
C ASP A 2 -4.68 -13.51 -10.85
N ARG A 3 -5.37 -13.56 -9.72
CA ARG A 3 -6.78 -13.14 -9.62
C ARG A 3 -6.91 -11.67 -9.98
N GLU A 4 -7.92 -11.34 -10.76
CA GLU A 4 -8.31 -9.95 -11.03
C GLU A 4 -9.40 -9.49 -10.08
N PHE A 5 -9.36 -8.21 -9.72
CA PHE A 5 -10.29 -7.58 -8.79
C PHE A 5 -11.10 -6.51 -9.51
N THR A 6 -12.39 -6.43 -9.21
CA THR A 6 -13.24 -5.31 -9.64
C THR A 6 -13.05 -4.10 -8.73
N LEU A 7 -13.49 -2.94 -9.18
CA LEU A 7 -13.59 -1.74 -8.33
C LEU A 7 -14.38 -2.00 -7.03
N ALA A 8 -15.43 -2.82 -7.09
CA ALA A 8 -16.25 -3.15 -5.92
C ALA A 8 -15.48 -4.00 -4.91
N GLU A 9 -14.71 -5.00 -5.38
CA GLU A 9 -13.85 -5.80 -4.53
C GLU A 9 -12.73 -4.95 -3.91
N VAL A 10 -12.05 -4.10 -4.70
CA VAL A 10 -11.03 -3.19 -4.19
C VAL A 10 -11.62 -2.23 -3.13
N THR A 11 -12.84 -1.73 -3.35
CA THR A 11 -13.57 -0.92 -2.34
C THR A 11 -13.79 -1.72 -1.05
N SER A 12 -14.24 -2.97 -1.17
CA SER A 12 -14.49 -3.83 -0.02
C SER A 12 -13.22 -4.16 0.76
N ILE A 13 -12.14 -4.47 0.06
CA ILE A 13 -10.85 -4.88 0.64
C ILE A 13 -10.18 -3.70 1.35
N THR A 14 -10.18 -2.53 0.72
CA THR A 14 -9.55 -1.33 1.27
C THR A 14 -10.37 -0.68 2.39
N GLY A 15 -11.69 -0.91 2.40
CA GLY A 15 -12.63 -0.20 3.27
C GLY A 15 -12.83 1.27 2.90
N ALA A 16 -12.22 1.73 1.79
CA ALA A 16 -12.37 3.10 1.31
C ALA A 16 -13.76 3.30 0.68
N LYS A 17 -14.23 4.55 0.59
CA LYS A 17 -15.47 4.85 -0.13
C LYS A 17 -15.27 4.58 -1.62
N ARG A 18 -16.28 4.03 -2.32
CA ARG A 18 -16.22 3.73 -3.76
C ARG A 18 -15.73 4.91 -4.60
N ARG A 19 -16.24 6.12 -4.32
CA ARG A 19 -15.83 7.36 -5.01
C ARG A 19 -14.36 7.70 -4.81
N THR A 20 -13.80 7.37 -3.64
CA THR A 20 -12.37 7.56 -3.35
C THR A 20 -11.52 6.61 -4.18
N VAL A 21 -11.90 5.34 -4.28
CA VAL A 21 -11.19 4.35 -5.11
C VAL A 21 -11.29 4.71 -6.61
N GLN A 22 -12.43 5.22 -7.06
CA GLN A 22 -12.58 5.76 -8.41
C GLN A 22 -11.62 6.92 -8.68
N LEU A 23 -11.55 7.88 -7.76
CA LEU A 23 -10.62 9.01 -7.88
C LEU A 23 -9.17 8.53 -7.95
N TRP A 24 -8.78 7.54 -7.15
CA TRP A 24 -7.43 6.96 -7.21
C TRP A 24 -7.15 6.32 -8.56
N ALA A 25 -8.11 5.59 -9.13
CA ALA A 25 -7.95 4.97 -10.45
C ALA A 25 -7.86 6.04 -11.55
N GLU A 26 -8.76 7.03 -11.55
CA GLU A 26 -8.79 8.11 -12.55
C GLU A 26 -7.54 8.99 -12.50
N ALA A 27 -6.99 9.22 -11.31
CA ALA A 27 -5.75 9.98 -11.13
C ALA A 27 -4.47 9.15 -11.40
N GLY A 28 -4.58 7.83 -11.57
CA GLY A 28 -3.43 6.93 -11.75
C GLY A 28 -2.68 6.56 -10.46
N ALA A 29 -3.27 6.82 -9.30
CA ALA A 29 -2.72 6.37 -8.02
C ALA A 29 -2.82 4.84 -7.88
N ILE A 30 -3.90 4.25 -8.41
CA ILE A 30 -4.00 2.81 -8.71
C ILE A 30 -4.25 2.64 -10.21
N GLN A 31 -3.77 1.57 -10.81
CA GLN A 31 -3.85 1.34 -12.25
C GLN A 31 -4.78 0.16 -12.53
N ALA A 32 -5.78 0.38 -13.37
CA ALA A 32 -6.59 -0.71 -13.91
C ALA A 32 -5.84 -1.35 -15.09
N ASP A 33 -6.25 -2.56 -15.48
CA ASP A 33 -5.78 -3.15 -16.71
C ASP A 33 -6.17 -2.25 -17.90
N ALA A 34 -5.18 -1.89 -18.73
CA ALA A 34 -5.34 -1.04 -19.91
C ALA A 34 -6.45 -1.54 -20.86
N ALA A 35 -6.66 -2.86 -20.95
CA ALA A 35 -7.72 -3.48 -21.74
C ALA A 35 -9.12 -3.19 -21.20
N THR A 36 -9.25 -2.81 -19.93
CA THR A 36 -10.54 -2.56 -19.26
C THR A 36 -10.74 -1.10 -18.85
N GLU A 37 -9.66 -0.31 -18.81
CA GLU A 37 -9.69 1.07 -18.32
C GLU A 37 -10.41 2.04 -19.26
N ARG A 38 -10.36 1.78 -20.58
CA ARG A 38 -10.93 2.65 -21.63
C ARG A 38 -11.84 1.92 -22.63
N ALA A 39 -12.28 0.70 -22.32
CA ALA A 39 -13.00 -0.16 -23.25
C ALA A 39 -14.47 0.24 -23.53
N GLY A 40 -14.86 1.49 -23.25
CA GLY A 40 -16.19 2.02 -23.50
C GLY A 40 -17.24 1.65 -22.45
N THR A 41 -18.51 1.83 -22.79
CA THR A 41 -19.66 1.56 -21.91
C THR A 41 -19.86 0.06 -21.70
N GLY A 42 -19.93 -0.37 -20.42
CA GLY A 42 -20.26 -1.75 -20.04
C GLY A 42 -19.08 -2.63 -19.64
N VAL A 43 -17.83 -2.18 -19.85
CA VAL A 43 -16.64 -2.89 -19.37
C VAL A 43 -16.23 -2.35 -18.00
N TYR A 44 -16.25 -3.23 -16.99
CA TYR A 44 -15.83 -2.87 -15.65
C TYR A 44 -14.30 -2.92 -15.54
N ARG A 45 -13.71 -1.87 -14.96
CA ARG A 45 -12.28 -1.84 -14.62
C ARG A 45 -11.88 -3.05 -13.80
N ARG A 46 -10.81 -3.71 -14.22
CA ARG A 46 -10.14 -4.81 -13.53
C ARG A 46 -8.80 -4.34 -13.01
N PHE A 47 -8.43 -4.83 -11.84
CA PHE A 47 -7.18 -4.52 -11.15
C PHE A 47 -6.45 -5.82 -10.90
N SER A 48 -5.14 -5.84 -11.14
CA SER A 48 -4.31 -6.98 -10.78
C SER A 48 -4.23 -7.14 -9.25
N ARG A 49 -3.78 -8.30 -8.79
CA ARG A 49 -3.50 -8.52 -7.36
C ARG A 49 -2.47 -7.53 -6.80
N SER A 50 -1.45 -7.19 -7.58
CA SER A 50 -0.46 -6.16 -7.22
C SER A 50 -1.10 -4.79 -7.06
N GLU A 51 -2.01 -4.39 -7.94
CA GLU A 51 -2.70 -3.10 -7.81
C GLU A 51 -3.71 -3.07 -6.67
N ALA A 52 -4.36 -4.20 -6.39
CA ALA A 52 -5.18 -4.34 -5.19
C ALA A 52 -4.33 -4.22 -3.89
N LEU A 53 -3.10 -4.75 -3.90
CA LEU A 53 -2.12 -4.58 -2.83
C LEU A 53 -1.71 -3.10 -2.68
N VAL A 54 -1.37 -2.41 -3.78
CA VAL A 54 -1.09 -0.95 -3.77
C VAL A 54 -2.29 -0.18 -3.19
N ALA A 55 -3.51 -0.51 -3.60
CA ALA A 55 -4.72 0.12 -3.07
C ALA A 55 -4.86 -0.07 -1.55
N CYS A 56 -4.55 -1.25 -1.01
CA CYS A 56 -4.56 -1.50 0.44
C CYS A 56 -3.62 -0.58 1.20
N MET A 57 -2.41 -0.39 0.66
CA MET A 57 -1.36 0.46 1.23
C MET A 57 -1.74 1.94 1.15
N LEU A 58 -2.21 2.40 -0.02
CA LEU A 58 -2.66 3.78 -0.22
C LEU A 58 -3.89 4.12 0.63
N ALA A 59 -4.81 3.19 0.81
CA ALA A 59 -5.99 3.41 1.65
C ALA A 59 -5.62 3.79 3.08
N SER A 60 -4.55 3.21 3.60
CA SER A 60 -4.04 3.57 4.91
C SER A 60 -3.42 4.96 4.96
N LEU A 61 -2.76 5.38 3.88
CA LEU A 61 -2.19 6.73 3.76
C LEU A 61 -3.25 7.82 3.59
N SER A 62 -4.37 7.49 2.95
CA SER A 62 -5.42 8.47 2.65
C SER A 62 -6.01 9.12 3.91
N TYR A 63 -5.92 8.47 5.07
CA TYR A 63 -6.31 9.02 6.36
C TYR A 63 -5.43 10.19 6.83
N LEU A 64 -4.22 10.33 6.27
CA LEU A 64 -3.28 11.41 6.59
C LEU A 64 -3.56 12.71 5.82
N LYS A 65 -4.69 12.79 5.11
CA LYS A 65 -5.07 13.95 4.26
C LYS A 65 -4.02 14.29 3.19
N MET A 66 -3.28 13.28 2.71
CA MET A 66 -2.40 13.45 1.55
C MET A 66 -3.20 13.92 0.33
N SER A 67 -2.61 14.82 -0.44
CA SER A 67 -3.15 15.25 -1.72
C SER A 67 -3.17 14.08 -2.71
N ILE A 68 -4.03 14.17 -3.73
CA ILE A 68 -4.10 13.13 -4.76
C ILE A 68 -2.76 12.98 -5.51
N GLY A 69 -2.03 14.08 -5.74
CA GLY A 69 -0.70 14.05 -6.38
C GLY A 69 0.32 13.27 -5.54
N GLU A 70 0.32 13.45 -4.22
CA GLU A 70 1.17 12.66 -3.32
C GLU A 70 0.80 11.17 -3.35
N LEU A 71 -0.50 10.83 -3.39
CA LEU A 71 -0.94 9.44 -3.52
C LEU A 71 -0.53 8.82 -4.86
N VAL A 72 -0.53 9.59 -5.96
CA VAL A 72 -0.04 9.13 -7.27
C VAL A 72 1.44 8.78 -7.20
N GLN A 73 2.25 9.67 -6.61
CA GLN A 73 3.68 9.42 -6.43
C GLN A 73 3.91 8.16 -5.56
N ARG A 74 3.20 8.04 -4.43
CA ARG A 74 3.33 6.88 -3.55
C ARG A 74 2.87 5.58 -4.20
N GLY A 75 1.83 5.62 -5.02
CA GLY A 75 1.42 4.46 -5.82
C GLY A 75 2.53 3.99 -6.76
N ALA A 76 3.23 4.91 -7.41
CA ALA A 76 4.37 4.57 -8.26
C ALA A 76 5.56 3.99 -7.48
N ASP A 77 5.88 4.57 -6.32
CA ASP A 77 6.95 4.06 -5.44
C ASP A 77 6.64 2.64 -4.95
N LEU A 78 5.40 2.39 -4.56
CA LEU A 78 4.92 1.08 -4.10
C LEU A 78 4.99 0.01 -5.20
N ARG A 79 4.65 0.34 -6.45
CA ARG A 79 4.79 -0.59 -7.58
C ARG A 79 6.24 -1.03 -7.77
N LYS A 80 7.18 -0.07 -7.79
CA LYS A 80 8.62 -0.37 -7.91
C LYS A 80 9.12 -1.26 -6.77
N TRP A 81 8.62 -1.02 -5.56
CA TRP A 81 8.92 -1.90 -4.43
C TRP A 81 8.35 -3.31 -4.64
N ILE A 82 7.08 -3.46 -5.04
CA ILE A 82 6.47 -4.77 -5.31
C ILE A 82 7.23 -5.55 -6.39
N GLU A 83 7.74 -4.88 -7.43
CA GLU A 83 8.52 -5.50 -8.51
C GLU A 83 9.85 -6.11 -8.03
N THR A 84 10.42 -5.56 -6.96
CA THR A 84 11.73 -5.98 -6.41
C THR A 84 11.62 -6.78 -5.11
N ALA A 85 10.45 -6.78 -4.48
CA ALA A 85 10.18 -7.50 -3.24
C ALA A 85 10.08 -9.02 -3.46
N ASP A 86 10.39 -9.79 -2.42
CA ASP A 86 10.17 -11.23 -2.43
C ASP A 86 8.67 -11.54 -2.40
N ARG A 87 8.14 -12.07 -3.51
CA ARG A 87 6.73 -12.44 -3.64
C ARG A 87 6.28 -13.44 -2.57
N THR A 88 7.17 -14.31 -2.12
CA THR A 88 6.87 -15.31 -1.08
C THR A 88 6.52 -14.62 0.23
N GLU A 89 7.24 -13.54 0.57
CA GLU A 89 6.96 -12.78 1.79
C GLU A 89 5.64 -12.02 1.69
N ILE A 90 5.31 -11.48 0.51
CA ILE A 90 4.02 -10.83 0.25
C ILE A 90 2.88 -11.86 0.37
N ASP A 91 3.02 -13.04 -0.22
CA ASP A 91 2.03 -14.11 -0.14
C ASP A 91 1.87 -14.65 1.29
N ASP A 92 2.95 -14.72 2.06
CA ASP A 92 2.90 -15.01 3.50
C ASP A 92 2.11 -13.93 4.28
N CYS A 93 2.24 -12.66 3.91
CA CYS A 93 1.43 -11.58 4.49
C CYS A 93 -0.05 -11.70 4.11
N ILE A 94 -0.33 -11.99 2.84
CA ILE A 94 -1.71 -12.18 2.34
C ILE A 94 -2.36 -13.41 2.99
N SER A 95 -1.63 -14.49 3.18
CA SER A 95 -2.14 -15.68 3.90
C SER A 95 -2.20 -15.52 5.42
N GLY A 96 -1.76 -14.37 5.96
CA GLY A 96 -1.79 -14.08 7.39
C GLY A 96 -0.73 -14.81 8.22
N LYS A 97 0.28 -15.41 7.58
CA LYS A 97 1.44 -16.01 8.27
C LYS A 97 2.43 -14.96 8.77
N ARG A 98 2.43 -13.80 8.11
CA ARG A 98 3.23 -12.62 8.45
C ARG A 98 2.32 -11.39 8.50
N GLU A 99 2.80 -10.37 9.19
CA GLU A 99 2.23 -9.04 9.25
C GLU A 99 3.16 -8.07 8.51
N MET A 100 2.55 -7.21 7.69
CA MET A 100 3.26 -6.17 6.96
C MET A 100 2.96 -4.82 7.59
N ILE A 101 4.02 -4.07 7.89
CA ILE A 101 3.96 -2.66 8.25
C ILE A 101 4.65 -1.85 7.18
N VAL A 102 3.96 -0.83 6.70
CA VAL A 102 4.60 0.18 5.86
C VAL A 102 4.85 1.41 6.69
N PHE A 103 6.10 1.87 6.65
CA PHE A 103 6.52 3.15 7.15
C PHE A 103 6.62 4.13 6.01
N PHE A 104 5.99 5.27 6.19
CA PHE A 104 6.22 6.41 5.32
C PHE A 104 6.94 7.49 6.11
N TRP A 105 7.93 8.07 5.47
CA TRP A 105 8.69 9.19 5.97
C TRP A 105 8.62 10.32 4.95
N ARG A 106 8.20 11.50 5.39
CA ARG A 106 8.40 12.74 4.62
C ARG A 106 9.61 13.47 5.19
N CYS A 107 10.67 13.58 4.39
CA CYS A 107 11.82 14.44 4.65
C CYS A 107 11.91 15.46 3.52
N GLU A 108 12.03 16.76 3.83
CA GLU A 108 12.23 17.80 2.81
C GLU A 108 13.63 17.72 2.19
N GLU A 109 14.62 17.19 2.92
CA GLU A 109 16.00 17.01 2.45
C GLU A 109 16.19 15.81 1.52
N TYR A 110 15.37 14.77 1.66
CA TYR A 110 15.43 13.54 0.84
C TYR A 110 14.05 13.19 0.27
N PRO A 111 13.50 14.01 -0.63
CA PRO A 111 12.16 13.80 -1.21
C PRO A 111 12.04 12.49 -2.00
N GLU A 112 13.15 11.92 -2.48
CA GLU A 112 13.23 10.73 -3.32
C GLU A 112 13.16 9.39 -2.57
N HIS A 113 13.31 9.36 -1.24
CA HIS A 113 13.35 8.12 -0.45
C HIS A 113 12.41 8.12 0.77
N PRO A 114 11.09 8.03 0.55
CA PRO A 114 10.12 8.40 1.57
C PRO A 114 9.37 7.21 2.18
N MET A 115 9.85 5.98 1.98
CA MET A 115 9.11 4.78 2.33
C MET A 115 10.03 3.61 2.67
N LEU A 116 9.71 2.94 3.77
CA LEU A 116 10.32 1.69 4.19
C LEU A 116 9.20 0.68 4.44
N VAL A 117 9.24 -0.47 3.77
CA VAL A 117 8.31 -1.56 4.05
C VAL A 117 9.00 -2.57 4.95
N PHE A 118 8.33 -2.94 6.04
CA PHE A 118 8.78 -3.95 6.97
C PHE A 118 7.80 -5.13 6.96
N ILE A 119 8.35 -6.33 6.84
CA ILE A 119 7.63 -7.58 6.97
C ILE A 119 8.26 -8.32 8.15
N ASN A 120 7.46 -8.69 9.15
CA ASN A 120 7.98 -9.46 10.27
C ASN A 120 8.39 -10.88 9.83
N ARG A 121 9.17 -11.57 10.66
CA ARG A 121 9.43 -12.99 10.44
C ARG A 121 8.17 -13.81 10.75
N PRO A 122 7.99 -14.98 10.10
CA PRO A 122 6.90 -15.88 10.43
C PRO A 122 6.89 -16.23 11.91
N GLY A 123 5.74 -16.05 12.58
CA GLY A 123 5.57 -16.39 13.99
C GLY A 123 6.14 -15.39 14.99
N ASP A 124 6.88 -14.35 14.56
CA ASP A 124 7.33 -13.29 15.45
C ASP A 124 6.15 -12.34 15.75
N PRO A 125 5.79 -12.10 17.03
CA PRO A 125 4.81 -11.08 17.35
C PRO A 125 5.36 -9.72 16.94
N LEU A 126 4.51 -8.83 16.43
CA LEU A 126 4.88 -7.45 16.09
C LEU A 126 5.61 -6.73 17.23
N ASP A 127 5.21 -7.04 18.46
CA ASP A 127 5.73 -6.55 19.73
C ASP A 127 7.23 -6.90 19.90
N SER A 128 7.71 -7.99 19.32
CA SER A 128 9.14 -8.36 19.35
C SER A 128 10.01 -7.42 18.50
N SER A 129 9.40 -6.69 17.58
CA SER A 129 10.08 -5.76 16.67
C SER A 129 10.14 -4.33 17.23
N ILE A 130 9.75 -4.10 18.48
CA ILE A 130 9.76 -2.79 19.16
C ILE A 130 11.11 -2.07 19.02
N ASN A 131 12.24 -2.78 19.09
CA ASN A 131 13.56 -2.17 18.93
C ASN A 131 13.80 -1.61 17.53
N PHE A 132 13.33 -2.31 16.49
CA PHE A 132 13.40 -1.82 15.12
C PHE A 132 12.49 -0.61 14.93
N PHE A 133 11.23 -0.69 15.38
CA PHE A 133 10.29 0.43 15.36
C PHE A 133 10.84 1.64 16.10
N GLY A 134 11.35 1.44 17.31
CA GLY A 134 11.97 2.48 18.13
C GLY A 134 13.15 3.14 17.43
N THR A 135 13.99 2.36 16.74
CA THR A 135 15.10 2.90 15.95
C THR A 135 14.62 3.76 14.78
N GLN A 136 13.58 3.33 14.06
CA GLN A 136 13.00 4.14 12.97
C GLN A 136 12.31 5.41 13.50
N VAL A 137 11.62 5.31 14.64
CA VAL A 137 11.02 6.45 15.34
C VAL A 137 12.08 7.44 15.79
N ILE A 138 13.19 6.98 16.38
CA ILE A 138 14.31 7.83 16.81
C ILE A 138 14.94 8.51 15.60
N ARG A 139 15.16 7.77 14.50
CA ARG A 139 15.71 8.32 13.25
C ARG A 139 14.80 9.39 12.65
N ALA A 140 13.49 9.15 12.63
CA ALA A 140 12.52 10.16 12.24
C ALA A 140 12.57 11.36 13.22
N ALA A 141 12.52 11.13 14.52
CA ALA A 141 12.51 12.18 15.54
C ALA A 141 13.80 13.03 15.57
N SER A 142 14.94 12.51 15.11
CA SER A 142 16.16 13.30 14.93
C SER A 142 16.10 14.27 13.75
N GLU A 143 15.08 14.17 12.89
CA GLU A 143 14.81 15.09 11.80
C GLU A 143 13.52 15.89 12.08
N PRO A 144 13.60 17.20 12.34
CA PRO A 144 12.49 18.01 12.88
C PRO A 144 11.20 18.04 12.04
N GLN A 145 11.24 17.58 10.79
CA GLN A 145 10.12 17.59 9.85
C GLN A 145 9.67 16.18 9.43
N ALA A 146 10.25 15.13 10.02
CA ALA A 146 9.91 13.76 9.72
C ALA A 146 8.53 13.38 10.27
N LEU A 147 7.56 13.14 9.39
CA LEU A 147 6.35 12.40 9.76
C LEU A 147 6.60 10.90 9.55
N LEU A 148 6.63 10.12 10.63
CA LEU A 148 6.63 8.66 10.57
C LEU A 148 5.20 8.14 10.73
N VAL A 149 4.70 7.42 9.72
CA VAL A 149 3.40 6.74 9.84
C VAL A 149 3.60 5.24 9.71
N CYS A 150 3.24 4.52 10.79
CA CYS A 150 3.25 3.07 10.84
C CYS A 150 1.84 2.54 10.59
N ILE A 151 1.68 1.75 9.53
CA ILE A 151 0.38 1.18 9.18
C ILE A 151 0.48 -0.34 9.16
N PRO A 152 -0.22 -1.05 10.06
CA PRO A 152 -0.42 -2.49 9.92
C PRO A 152 -1.45 -2.77 8.81
N LEU A 153 -1.14 -3.73 7.93
CA LEU A 153 -1.98 -4.05 6.78
C LEU A 153 -2.73 -5.38 6.89
N GLY A 154 -2.46 -6.18 7.94
CA GLY A 154 -2.85 -7.59 8.02
C GLY A 154 -4.30 -7.91 7.64
N SER A 155 -5.30 -7.19 8.17
CA SER A 155 -6.71 -7.46 7.87
C SER A 155 -7.09 -7.20 6.41
N ARG A 156 -6.46 -6.21 5.76
CA ARG A 156 -6.72 -5.88 4.35
C ARG A 156 -5.99 -6.83 3.41
N LEU A 157 -4.76 -7.22 3.77
CA LEU A 157 -4.00 -8.20 2.98
C LEU A 157 -4.68 -9.56 2.97
N ARG A 158 -5.24 -10.00 4.11
CA ARG A 158 -5.97 -11.27 4.19
C ARG A 158 -7.19 -11.35 3.26
N ALA A 159 -7.76 -10.22 2.86
CA ALA A 159 -8.86 -10.20 1.89
C ALA A 159 -8.41 -10.34 0.43
N LEU A 160 -7.09 -10.41 0.18
CA LEU A 160 -6.49 -10.68 -1.14
C LEU A 160 -6.16 -12.16 -1.38
N ALA A 161 -6.41 -13.04 -0.39
CA ALA A 161 -6.32 -14.49 -0.54
C ALA A 161 -7.46 -15.03 -1.41
#